data_AF-A0A6J5U2I9-F1
#
_entry.id   AF-A0A6J5U2I9-F1
#
_cell.length_a   1.000
_cell.length_b   1.000
_cell.length_c   1.000
_cell.angle_alpha   90.00
_cell.angle_beta   90.00
_cell.angle_gamma   90.00
#
_symmetry.space_group_name_H-M   'P 1'
#
loop_
_entity.id
_entity.type
_entity.pdbx_description
1 polymer ?
#
loop_
_entity_poly.entity_id
_entity_poly.type
_entity_poly.pdbx_seq_one_letter_code
_entity_poly.pdbx_strand_id
1 'polypeptide(L)'
;MFNVLSPERRLHSSIRRGDGINLSAEGSKIVVEEILKVLREADWKASLHWKSMPLEFAEDSPYDLVAADGKTTLNPSSWTFYRVIQWD
;
A
#
# COMPACT_ATOMS: atom_id res chain seq x y z
N MET A 1 20.58 -16.40 27.40
CA MET A 1 19.47 -17.37 27.26
C MET A 1 18.74 -17.04 25.96
N PHE A 2 18.94 -17.81 24.90
CA PHE A 2 18.25 -17.59 23.63
C PHE A 2 16.85 -18.23 23.72
N ASN A 3 15.81 -17.42 23.66
CA ASN A 3 14.44 -17.91 23.74
C ASN A 3 14.05 -18.49 22.37
N VAL A 4 14.25 -19.79 22.19
CA VAL A 4 13.86 -20.48 20.95
C VAL A 4 12.35 -20.73 21.01
N LEU A 5 11.57 -19.87 20.37
CA LEU A 5 10.13 -20.07 20.23
C LEU A 5 9.85 -21.32 19.39
N SER A 6 8.80 -22.04 19.78
CA SER A 6 8.29 -23.20 19.03
C SER A 6 7.90 -22.82 17.60
N PRO A 7 7.95 -23.74 16.62
CA PRO A 7 7.66 -23.44 15.21
C PRO A 7 6.31 -22.75 14.98
N GLU A 8 5.25 -23.23 15.65
CA GLU A 8 3.91 -22.62 15.70
C GLU A 8 3.94 -21.15 16.16
N ARG A 9 4.68 -20.87 17.24
CA ARG A 9 4.83 -19.51 17.77
C ARG A 9 5.67 -18.62 16.85
N ARG A 10 6.57 -19.22 16.07
CA ARG A 10 7.40 -18.53 15.08
C ARG A 10 6.58 -18.09 13.87
N LEU A 11 5.67 -18.95 13.38
CA LEU A 11 4.69 -18.63 12.34
C LEU A 11 3.76 -17.49 12.77
N HIS A 12 3.21 -17.55 13.99
CA HIS A 12 2.38 -16.47 14.53
C HIS A 12 3.14 -15.14 14.69
N SER A 13 4.40 -15.16 15.11
CA SER A 13 5.23 -13.95 15.17
C SER A 13 5.61 -13.39 13.80
N SER A 14 5.58 -14.23 12.75
CA SER A 14 5.85 -13.78 11.38
C SER A 14 4.68 -13.00 10.79
N ILE A 15 3.45 -13.17 11.30
CA ILE A 15 2.23 -12.54 10.75
C ILE A 15 1.87 -11.25 11.51
N ARG A 16 2.03 -11.22 12.84
CA ARG A 16 1.73 -10.06 13.69
C ARG A 16 3.01 -9.44 14.24
N ARG A 17 3.05 -8.11 14.31
CA ARG A 17 4.10 -7.36 15.00
C ARG A 17 4.00 -7.63 16.51
N GLY A 18 5.09 -7.41 17.25
CA GLY A 18 5.18 -7.71 18.68
C GLY A 18 4.19 -6.97 19.58
N ASP A 19 3.53 -5.93 19.08
CA ASP A 19 2.41 -5.23 19.74
C ASP A 19 1.10 -6.05 19.75
N GLY A 20 1.01 -7.13 18.96
CA GLY A 20 -0.17 -7.98 18.87
C GLY A 20 -1.34 -7.40 18.07
N ILE A 21 -1.24 -6.15 17.60
CA ILE A 21 -2.31 -5.43 16.89
C ILE A 21 -1.93 -5.23 15.42
N ASN A 22 -0.72 -4.72 15.17
CA ASN A 22 -0.27 -4.42 13.83
C ASN A 22 0.21 -5.69 13.12
N LEU A 23 0.00 -5.74 11.82
CA LEU A 23 0.55 -6.80 10.99
C LEU A 23 2.06 -6.57 10.79
N SER A 24 2.80 -7.66 10.65
CA SER A 24 4.15 -7.60 10.10
C SER A 24 4.09 -7.23 8.60
N ALA A 25 5.25 -7.04 7.97
CA ALA A 25 5.31 -6.88 6.52
C ALA A 25 4.71 -8.10 5.79
N GLU A 26 5.02 -9.31 6.25
CA GLU A 26 4.50 -10.57 5.69
C GLU A 26 2.99 -10.70 5.89
N GLY A 27 2.49 -10.40 7.09
CA GLY A 27 1.05 -10.42 7.36
C GLY A 27 0.29 -9.40 6.51
N SER A 28 0.85 -8.20 6.32
CA SER A 28 0.26 -7.17 5.46
C SER A 28 0.20 -7.62 4.00
N LYS A 29 1.26 -8.31 3.53
CA LYS A 29 1.32 -8.86 2.17
C LYS A 29 0.20 -9.88 1.94
N ILE A 30 0.05 -10.85 2.84
CA ILE A 30 -1.01 -11.88 2.77
C ILE A 30 -2.40 -11.24 2.72
N VAL A 31 -2.67 -10.25 3.58
CA VAL A 31 -3.97 -9.57 3.61
C VAL A 31 -4.26 -8.85 2.29
N VAL A 32 -3.28 -8.16 1.70
CA VAL A 32 -3.46 -7.49 0.40
C VAL A 32 -3.73 -8.52 -0.71
N GLU A 33 -3.02 -9.64 -0.76
CA GLU A 33 -3.23 -10.70 -1.76
C GLU A 33 -4.65 -11.27 -1.69
N GLU A 34 -5.15 -11.55 -0.49
CA GLU A 34 -6.52 -12.08 -0.29
C GLU A 34 -7.60 -11.05 -0.64
N ILE A 35 -7.41 -9.77 -0.29
CA ILE A 35 -8.33 -8.70 -0.70
C ILE A 35 -8.42 -8.63 -2.23
N LEU A 36 -7.27 -8.59 -2.92
CA LEU A 36 -7.24 -8.49 -4.38
C LEU A 36 -7.81 -9.73 -5.07
N LYS A 37 -7.62 -10.91 -4.48
CA LYS A 37 -8.24 -12.15 -4.95
C LYS A 37 -9.76 -12.04 -4.91
N VAL A 38 -10.33 -11.63 -3.77
CA VAL A 38 -11.79 -11.45 -3.62
C VAL A 38 -12.32 -10.39 -4.59
N LEU A 39 -11.62 -9.26 -4.75
CA LEU A 39 -12.03 -8.21 -5.69
C LEU A 39 -12.03 -8.67 -7.14
N ARG A 40 -11.11 -9.57 -7.53
CA ARG A 40 -11.03 -10.13 -8.89
C ARG A 40 -12.04 -11.23 -9.14
N GLU A 41 -12.32 -12.06 -8.14
CA GLU A 41 -13.26 -13.19 -8.26
C GLU A 41 -14.72 -12.75 -8.14
N ALA A 42 -14.99 -11.63 -7.47
CA ALA A 42 -16.31 -11.03 -7.46
C ALA A 42 -16.63 -10.43 -8.84
N ASP A 43 -17.85 -10.63 -9.34
CA ASP A 43 -18.40 -9.86 -10.49
C ASP A 43 -18.77 -8.44 -10.05
N TRP A 44 -17.80 -7.76 -9.43
CA TRP A 44 -17.96 -6.43 -8.86
C TRP A 44 -17.00 -5.47 -9.55
N LYS A 45 -17.57 -4.48 -10.24
CA LYS A 45 -16.79 -3.33 -10.70
C LYS A 45 -16.45 -2.44 -9.49
N ALA A 46 -15.18 -2.42 -9.11
CA ALA A 46 -14.69 -1.59 -8.01
C ALA A 46 -15.07 -0.11 -8.22
N SER A 47 -16.00 0.39 -7.41
CA SER A 47 -16.45 1.80 -7.47
C SER A 47 -15.43 2.79 -6.89
N LEU A 48 -14.37 2.27 -6.25
CA LEU A 48 -13.34 3.03 -5.55
C LEU A 48 -11.93 2.68 -6.04
N HIS A 49 -11.79 2.20 -7.27
CA HIS A 49 -10.45 2.01 -7.84
C HIS A 49 -9.75 3.36 -7.96
N TRP A 50 -8.60 3.51 -7.31
CA TRP A 50 -7.94 4.81 -7.16
C TRP A 50 -7.60 5.48 -8.50
N LYS A 51 -7.25 4.73 -9.56
CA LYS A 51 -7.02 5.29 -10.91
C LYS A 51 -8.29 5.80 -11.60
N SER A 52 -9.47 5.37 -11.13
CA SER A 52 -10.76 5.81 -11.68
C SER A 52 -11.37 6.98 -10.91
N MET A 53 -10.82 7.31 -9.74
CA MET A 53 -11.24 8.47 -8.97
C MET A 53 -10.58 9.75 -9.49
N PRO A 54 -11.27 10.90 -9.48
CA PRO A 54 -10.66 12.18 -9.78
C PRO A 54 -9.58 12.51 -8.74
N LEU A 55 -8.53 13.22 -9.19
CA LEU A 55 -7.52 13.75 -8.29
C LEU A 55 -8.13 14.84 -7.42
N GLU A 56 -8.02 14.69 -6.10
CA GLU A 56 -8.57 15.65 -5.13
C GLU A 56 -7.83 17.00 -5.17
N PHE A 57 -6.53 17.00 -5.50
CA PHE A 57 -5.65 18.17 -5.52
C PHE A 57 -4.91 18.28 -6.85
N ALA A 58 -5.66 18.43 -7.94
CA ALA A 58 -5.11 18.52 -9.30
C ALA A 58 -4.49 19.89 -9.61
N GLU A 59 -4.81 20.90 -8.80
CA GLU A 59 -4.31 22.27 -8.92
C GLU A 59 -2.83 22.40 -8.53
N ASP A 60 -2.13 23.33 -9.17
CA ASP A 60 -0.76 23.67 -8.81
C ASP A 60 -0.70 24.35 -7.43
N SER A 61 0.32 24.02 -6.66
CA SER A 61 0.57 24.53 -5.32
C SER A 61 1.91 25.27 -5.25
N PRO A 62 2.03 26.34 -4.44
CA PRO A 62 3.33 26.96 -4.17
C PRO A 62 4.30 26.02 -3.45
N TYR A 63 3.83 24.88 -2.95
CA TYR A 63 4.62 23.83 -2.32
C TYR A 63 4.92 22.65 -3.25
N ASP A 64 4.56 22.74 -4.54
CA ASP A 64 4.91 21.72 -5.51
C ASP A 64 6.42 21.61 -5.71
N LEU A 65 6.86 20.43 -6.09
CA LEU A 65 8.27 20.15 -6.28
C LEU A 65 8.79 20.92 -7.49
N VAL A 66 9.90 21.62 -7.34
CA VAL A 66 10.53 22.33 -8.46
C VAL A 66 11.31 21.32 -9.30
N ALA A 67 11.06 21.32 -10.60
CA ALA A 67 11.77 20.47 -11.55
C ALA A 67 13.25 20.90 -11.70
N ALA A 68 14.05 20.05 -12.34
CA ALA A 68 15.48 20.31 -12.55
C ALA A 68 15.78 21.58 -13.37
N ASP A 69 14.80 22.11 -14.12
CA ASP A 69 14.92 23.35 -14.87
C ASP A 69 14.77 24.62 -14.01
N GLY A 70 14.39 24.48 -12.74
CA GLY A 70 14.16 25.58 -11.80
C GLY A 70 12.97 26.47 -12.11
N LYS A 71 12.13 26.10 -13.09
CA LYS A 71 11.03 26.91 -13.62
C LYS A 71 9.69 26.21 -13.54
N THR A 72 9.66 24.91 -13.83
CA THR A 72 8.43 24.13 -13.80
C THR A 72 8.22 23.49 -12.43
N THR A 73 6.97 23.38 -12.03
CA THR A 73 6.54 22.66 -10.84
C THR A 73 5.98 21.29 -11.23
N LEU A 74 6.17 20.32 -10.35
CA LEU A 74 5.66 18.96 -10.49
C LEU A 74 4.65 18.73 -9.38
N ASN A 75 3.36 18.73 -9.72
CA ASN A 75 2.31 18.35 -8.79
C ASN A 75 2.34 16.82 -8.58
N PRO A 76 2.66 16.35 -7.35
CA PRO A 76 2.79 14.92 -7.07
C PRO A 76 1.43 14.21 -6.90
N SER A 77 0.29 14.92 -6.95
CA SER A 77 -1.04 14.33 -6.79
C SER A 77 -1.34 13.24 -7.82
N SER A 78 -0.79 13.39 -9.03
CA SER A 78 -0.94 12.43 -10.13
C SER A 78 0.04 11.25 -10.07
N TRP A 79 0.97 11.23 -9.12
CA TRP A 79 2.03 10.22 -9.11
C TRP A 79 1.52 8.85 -8.71
N THR A 80 1.96 7.84 -9.45
CA THR A 80 1.74 6.44 -9.09
C THR A 80 2.83 5.97 -8.14
N PHE A 81 2.45 5.51 -6.96
CA PHE A 81 3.40 4.91 -6.03
C PHE A 81 3.77 3.50 -6.49
N TYR A 82 5.07 3.21 -6.52
CA TYR A 82 5.53 1.83 -6.67
C TYR A 82 5.13 1.02 -5.44
N ARG A 83 4.30 0.00 -5.65
CA ARG A 83 3.91 -0.99 -4.63
C ARG A 83 4.40 -2.36 -5.09
N VAL A 84 4.85 -3.18 -4.14
CA VAL A 84 5.25 -4.58 -4.38
C VAL A 84 4.09 -5.39 -4.96
N ILE A 85 2.86 -5.08 -4.53
CA ILE A 85 1.63 -5.64 -5.07
C ILE A 85 0.76 -4.46 -5.52
N GLN A 86 0.38 -4.46 -6.80
CA GLN A 86 -0.53 -3.47 -7.38
C GLN A 86 -1.98 -3.94 -7.26
N TRP A 87 -2.93 -2.99 -7.25
CA TRP A 87 -4.34 -3.36 -7.31
C TRP A 87 -4.68 -3.99 -8.66
N ASP A 88 -4.14 -3.43 -9.74
CA ASP A 88 -4.37 -3.88 -11.12
C ASP A 88 -3.74 -5.25 -11.44
#